data_AF-A0A1J4RFG6-F1
#
_entry.id   AF-A0A1J4RFG6-F1
#
_cell.length_a   1.000
_cell.length_b   1.000
_cell.length_c   1.000
_cell.angle_alpha   90.00
_cell.angle_beta   90.00
_cell.angle_gamma   90.00
#
_symmetry.space_group_name_H-M   'P 1'
#
loop_
_entity.id
_entity.type
_entity.pdbx_description
1 polymer ?
#
loop_
_entity_poly.entity_id
_entity_poly.type
_entity_poly.pdbx_seq_one_letter_code
_entity_poly.pdbx_strand_id
1 'polypeptide(L)'
;MVVKSKFDQSAKPQDKPKKDSKRAWWLGGIGFFFFLVIFLLYSPQATIQYGVCKVYIELNEPYPEKIKYLGLEDFGQTLRVIYRRVDPFGVVSVNVVECTFKIEDNALTPYLQSVDINGKKKTYVAEDPKKIEEFNKSVPAIEASPPDLSVPYFPLDDMSQYRSFYNEKD
;
A
#
# COMPACT_ATOMS: atom_id res chain seq x y z
N MET A 1 -66.06 44.30 43.24
CA MET A 1 -64.58 44.24 43.33
C MET A 1 -64.09 42.95 42.70
N VAL A 2 -62.84 42.99 42.25
CA VAL A 2 -61.99 41.90 41.73
C VAL A 2 -62.00 41.71 40.20
N VAL A 3 -60.96 42.31 39.64
CA VAL A 3 -60.36 42.10 38.32
C VAL A 3 -60.04 40.61 38.13
N LYS A 4 -60.44 40.04 36.99
CA LYS A 4 -59.80 38.84 36.44
C LYS A 4 -59.13 39.21 35.12
N SER A 5 -57.81 39.29 35.16
CA SER A 5 -56.93 39.41 34.01
C SER A 5 -57.13 38.21 33.09
N LYS A 6 -57.55 38.46 31.85
CA LYS A 6 -57.41 37.48 30.78
C LYS A 6 -56.03 37.67 30.15
N PHE A 7 -55.14 36.79 30.57
CA PHE A 7 -53.83 36.59 29.97
C PHE A 7 -54.07 35.84 28.65
N ASP A 8 -54.17 36.55 27.53
CA ASP A 8 -54.27 35.94 26.20
C ASP A 8 -52.87 35.44 25.79
N GLN A 9 -52.45 34.30 26.35
CA GLN A 9 -51.38 33.49 25.78
C GLN A 9 -51.95 32.70 24.58
N SER A 10 -52.23 33.40 23.48
CA SER A 10 -52.46 32.75 22.19
C SER A 10 -51.12 32.58 21.48
N ALA A 11 -50.23 31.76 22.05
CA ALA A 11 -49.09 31.24 21.34
C ALA A 11 -49.63 30.20 20.33
N LYS A 12 -49.80 30.62 19.07
CA LYS A 12 -50.09 29.70 17.97
C LYS A 12 -49.04 28.58 18.00
N PRO A 13 -49.42 27.30 17.96
CA PRO A 13 -48.45 26.22 17.88
C PRO A 13 -47.63 26.44 16.59
N GLN A 14 -46.32 26.59 16.72
CA GLN A 14 -45.43 26.55 15.56
C GLN A 14 -45.52 25.14 14.98
N ASP A 15 -46.15 25.00 13.82
CA ASP A 15 -46.11 23.76 13.04
C ASP A 15 -44.65 23.42 12.78
N LYS A 16 -44.14 22.42 13.49
CA LYS A 16 -42.80 21.88 13.24
C LYS A 16 -42.80 21.43 11.78
N PRO A 17 -41.89 21.92 10.92
CA PRO A 17 -41.87 21.51 9.52
C PRO A 17 -41.74 19.98 9.51
N LYS A 18 -42.71 19.30 8.89
CA LYS A 18 -42.64 17.85 8.65
C LYS A 18 -41.36 17.61 7.85
N LYS A 19 -40.30 17.17 8.55
CA LYS A 19 -39.02 16.82 7.94
C LYS A 19 -39.31 15.68 6.97
N ASP A 20 -39.26 15.97 5.67
CA ASP A 20 -39.49 14.99 4.59
C ASP A 20 -38.48 13.83 4.73
N SER A 21 -38.86 12.79 5.47
CA SER A 21 -37.98 11.65 5.77
C SER A 21 -37.52 10.94 4.50
N LYS A 22 -38.32 11.04 3.43
CA LYS A 22 -38.00 10.52 2.09
C LYS A 22 -36.78 11.20 1.46
N ARG A 23 -36.57 12.51 1.69
CA ARG A 23 -35.38 13.23 1.20
C ARG A 23 -34.13 12.82 1.97
N ALA A 24 -34.25 12.60 3.29
CA ALA A 24 -33.14 12.12 4.11
C ALA A 24 -32.72 10.69 3.72
N TRP A 25 -33.67 9.81 3.38
CA TRP A 25 -33.38 8.45 2.93
C TRP A 25 -32.70 8.41 1.56
N TRP A 26 -33.15 9.23 0.61
CA TRP A 26 -32.50 9.36 -0.70
C TRP A 26 -31.08 9.94 -0.62
N LEU A 27 -30.88 10.99 0.19
CA LEU A 27 -29.55 11.56 0.42
C LEU A 27 -28.62 10.57 1.13
N GLY A 28 -29.15 9.79 2.09
CA GLY A 28 -28.40 8.73 2.75
C GLY A 28 -28.00 7.59 1.80
N GLY A 29 -28.91 7.17 0.92
CA GLY A 29 -28.64 6.14 -0.09
C GLY A 29 -27.57 6.56 -1.10
N ILE A 30 -27.64 7.79 -1.60
CA ILE A 30 -26.61 8.35 -2.50
C ILE A 30 -25.26 8.43 -1.78
N GLY A 31 -25.24 8.91 -0.53
CA GLY A 31 -24.02 9.00 0.26
C GLY A 31 -23.38 7.63 0.51
N PHE A 32 -24.18 6.61 0.82
CA PHE A 32 -23.69 5.24 1.01
C PHE A 32 -23.14 4.63 -0.28
N PHE A 33 -23.82 4.84 -1.41
CA PHE A 33 -23.33 4.37 -2.71
C PHE A 33 -21.99 5.02 -3.06
N PHE A 34 -21.86 6.34 -2.88
CA PHE A 34 -20.61 7.05 -3.14
C PHE A 34 -19.47 6.58 -2.24
N PHE A 35 -19.75 6.34 -0.96
CA PHE A 35 -18.80 5.77 -0.02
C PHE A 35 -18.34 4.37 -0.45
N LEU A 36 -19.26 3.51 -0.88
CA LEU A 36 -18.96 2.17 -1.37
C LEU A 36 -18.07 2.21 -2.61
N VAL A 37 -18.35 3.12 -3.55
CA VAL A 37 -17.51 3.31 -4.75
C VAL A 37 -16.11 3.79 -4.38
N ILE A 38 -15.97 4.76 -3.48
CA ILE A 38 -14.65 5.22 -3.00
C ILE A 38 -13.90 4.07 -2.31
N PHE A 39 -14.58 3.29 -1.47
CA PHE A 39 -14.00 2.16 -0.78
C PHE A 39 -13.50 1.07 -1.74
N LEU A 40 -14.26 0.76 -2.80
CA LEU A 40 -13.84 -0.19 -3.84
C LEU A 40 -12.67 0.30 -4.69
N LEU A 41 -12.52 1.61 -4.86
CA LEU A 41 -11.43 2.21 -5.63
C LEU A 41 -10.17 2.49 -4.79
N TYR A 42 -10.25 2.35 -3.46
CA TYR A 42 -9.12 2.60 -2.58
C TYR A 42 -8.13 1.44 -2.63
N SER A 43 -7.05 1.60 -3.42
CA SER A 43 -5.93 0.67 -3.42
C SER A 43 -4.95 1.02 -2.29
N PRO A 44 -4.53 0.07 -1.44
CA PRO A 44 -3.49 0.33 -0.45
C PRO A 44 -2.18 0.68 -1.16
N GLN A 45 -1.60 1.83 -0.81
CA GLN A 45 -0.30 2.28 -1.31
C GLN A 45 0.79 1.96 -0.29
N ALA A 46 1.92 1.47 -0.77
CA ALA A 46 3.11 1.22 0.03
C ALA A 46 3.85 2.52 0.34
N THR A 47 4.83 2.42 1.23
CA THR A 47 5.73 3.52 1.58
C THR A 47 6.82 3.70 0.51
N ILE A 48 7.52 4.85 0.52
CA ILE A 48 8.61 5.13 -0.44
C ILE A 48 9.77 4.13 -0.30
N GLN A 49 9.98 3.60 0.90
CA GLN A 49 10.96 2.56 1.21
C GLN A 49 10.73 1.31 0.36
N TYR A 50 9.48 0.90 0.18
CA TYR A 50 9.14 -0.20 -0.72
C TYR A 50 9.55 0.13 -2.16
N GLY A 51 9.27 1.35 -2.63
CA GLY A 51 9.68 1.81 -3.95
C GLY A 51 11.19 1.75 -4.16
N VAL A 52 11.97 2.19 -3.17
CA VAL A 52 13.44 2.12 -3.21
C VAL A 52 13.91 0.66 -3.26
N CYS A 53 13.38 -0.21 -2.40
CA CYS A 53 13.72 -1.63 -2.40
C CYS A 53 13.33 -2.31 -3.73
N LYS A 54 12.17 -1.96 -4.29
CA LYS A 54 11.68 -2.44 -5.58
C LYS A 54 12.65 -2.10 -6.71
N VAL A 55 13.02 -0.83 -6.85
CA VAL A 55 13.98 -0.37 -7.87
C VAL A 55 15.34 -1.03 -7.66
N TYR A 56 15.77 -1.20 -6.41
CA TYR A 56 17.03 -1.88 -6.11
C TYR A 56 17.02 -3.34 -6.60
N ILE A 57 15.93 -4.08 -6.38
CA ILE A 57 15.76 -5.44 -6.88
C ILE A 57 15.82 -5.46 -8.41
N GLU A 58 15.07 -4.57 -9.08
CA GLU A 58 15.01 -4.50 -10.54
C GLU A 58 16.38 -4.25 -11.18
N LEU A 59 17.22 -3.41 -10.55
CA LEU A 59 18.55 -3.08 -11.06
C LEU A 59 19.60 -4.18 -10.81
N ASN A 60 19.43 -4.99 -9.77
CA ASN A 60 20.42 -5.99 -9.37
C ASN A 60 20.07 -7.42 -9.79
N GLU A 61 18.86 -7.65 -10.28
CA GLU A 61 18.46 -8.96 -10.78
C GLU A 61 19.08 -9.23 -12.17
N PRO A 62 19.83 -10.34 -12.36
CA PRO A 62 20.46 -10.63 -13.64
C PRO A 62 19.43 -11.18 -14.64
N TYR A 63 19.23 -10.42 -15.73
CA TYR A 63 18.42 -10.79 -16.90
C TYR A 63 16.99 -11.30 -16.58
N PRO A 64 16.17 -10.58 -15.80
CA PRO A 64 14.79 -10.96 -15.61
C PRO A 64 14.00 -10.70 -16.90
N GLU A 65 13.26 -11.69 -17.39
CA GLU A 65 12.26 -11.46 -18.44
C GLU A 65 11.00 -10.82 -17.84
N LYS A 66 10.55 -11.36 -16.70
CA LYS A 66 9.40 -10.85 -15.95
C LYS A 66 9.67 -10.93 -14.45
N ILE A 67 9.39 -9.86 -13.70
CA ILE A 67 9.36 -9.82 -12.23
C ILE A 67 7.91 -9.60 -11.79
N LYS A 68 7.39 -10.47 -10.93
CA LYS A 68 6.08 -10.33 -10.28
C LYS A 68 6.27 -10.32 -8.77
N TYR A 69 5.93 -9.20 -8.12
CA TYR A 69 5.96 -9.09 -6.66
C TYR A 69 4.77 -9.84 -6.05
N LEU A 70 5.04 -10.68 -5.06
CA LEU A 70 4.06 -11.58 -4.45
C LEU A 70 3.61 -11.06 -3.09
N GLY A 71 4.50 -10.44 -2.32
CA GLY A 71 4.16 -9.99 -0.97
C GLY A 71 5.15 -8.98 -0.43
N LEU A 72 4.67 -8.23 0.55
CA LEU A 72 5.40 -7.24 1.30
C LEU A 72 5.14 -7.45 2.79
N GLU A 73 6.20 -7.66 3.57
CA GLU A 73 6.16 -7.66 5.02
C GLU A 73 6.96 -6.44 5.53
N ASP A 74 6.31 -5.59 6.32
CA ASP A 74 6.92 -4.40 6.90
C ASP A 74 7.23 -4.62 8.39
N PHE A 75 8.52 -4.64 8.74
CA PHE A 75 9.02 -4.74 10.11
C PHE A 75 9.54 -3.39 10.63
N GLY A 76 9.09 -2.28 10.06
CA GLY A 76 9.51 -0.92 10.39
C GLY A 76 10.83 -0.55 9.73
N GLN A 77 11.95 -0.94 10.33
CA GLN A 77 13.28 -0.63 9.76
C GLN A 77 13.65 -1.56 8.59
N THR A 78 13.07 -2.76 8.57
CA THR A 78 13.35 -3.78 7.56
C THR A 78 12.09 -4.08 6.77
N LEU A 79 12.19 -4.03 5.45
CA LEU A 79 11.14 -4.48 4.54
C LEU A 79 11.54 -5.81 3.92
N ARG A 80 10.68 -6.82 4.02
CA ARG A 80 10.85 -8.08 3.31
C ARG A 80 9.92 -8.10 2.11
N VAL A 81 10.50 -8.23 0.93
CA VAL A 81 9.81 -8.31 -0.34
C VAL A 81 9.95 -9.72 -0.90
N ILE A 82 8.82 -10.36 -1.18
CA ILE A 82 8.78 -11.68 -1.82
C ILE A 82 8.42 -11.44 -3.28
N TYR A 83 9.24 -11.94 -4.21
CA TYR A 83 8.98 -11.80 -5.64
C TYR A 83 9.28 -13.09 -6.40
N ARG A 84 8.55 -13.28 -7.48
CA ARG A 84 8.85 -14.28 -8.51
C ARG A 84 9.58 -13.58 -9.65
N ARG A 85 10.59 -14.26 -10.18
CA ARG A 85 11.17 -13.93 -11.48
C ARG A 85 11.01 -15.09 -12.45
N VAL A 86 10.95 -14.75 -13.73
CA VAL A 86 11.05 -15.67 -14.85
C VAL A 86 12.32 -15.30 -15.61
N ASP A 87 13.23 -16.26 -15.74
CA ASP A 87 14.44 -16.07 -16.54
C ASP A 87 14.16 -16.27 -18.04
N PRO A 88 15.09 -15.90 -18.94
CA PRO A 88 14.90 -16.05 -20.38
C PRO A 88 14.82 -17.52 -20.84
N PHE A 89 15.14 -18.48 -19.97
CA PHE A 89 15.00 -19.91 -20.21
C PHE A 89 13.63 -20.45 -19.73
N GLY A 90 12.77 -19.58 -19.21
CA GLY A 90 11.45 -19.94 -18.66
C GLY A 90 11.51 -20.56 -17.27
N VAL A 91 12.67 -20.56 -16.60
CA VAL A 91 12.81 -21.03 -15.23
C VAL A 91 12.21 -20.00 -14.28
N VAL A 92 11.28 -20.50 -13.47
CA VAL A 92 10.61 -19.72 -12.44
C VAL A 92 11.36 -19.88 -11.13
N SER A 93 11.74 -18.78 -10.50
CA SER A 93 12.26 -18.79 -9.13
C SER A 93 11.57 -17.76 -8.25
N VAL A 94 11.27 -18.15 -7.01
CA VAL A 94 10.77 -17.25 -5.97
C VAL A 94 11.94 -16.87 -5.08
N ASN A 95 12.15 -15.57 -4.93
CA ASN A 95 13.20 -14.99 -4.12
C ASN A 95 12.57 -14.14 -3.00
N VAL A 96 13.29 -14.03 -1.90
CA VAL A 96 12.97 -13.15 -0.79
C VAL A 96 14.10 -12.15 -0.65
N VAL A 97 13.79 -10.87 -0.58
CA VAL A 97 14.78 -9.81 -0.36
C VAL A 97 14.40 -9.01 0.87
N GLU A 98 15.34 -8.84 1.77
CA GLU A 98 15.21 -8.02 2.96
C GLU A 98 16.03 -6.74 2.78
N CYS A 99 15.34 -5.60 2.73
CA CYS A 99 15.94 -4.28 2.65
C CYS A 99 15.89 -3.63 4.04
N THR A 100 17.04 -3.37 4.64
CA THR A 100 17.15 -2.62 5.89
C THR A 100 17.48 -1.16 5.59
N PHE A 101 16.74 -0.23 6.18
CA PHE A 101 16.88 1.19 5.96
C PHE A 101 17.66 1.87 7.08
N LYS A 102 18.29 3.00 6.74
CA LYS A 102 18.99 3.84 7.72
C LYS A 102 17.98 4.60 8.59
N ILE A 103 18.37 4.80 9.83
CA ILE A 103 17.66 5.67 10.77
C ILE A 103 18.58 6.86 11.04
N GLU A 104 18.12 8.05 10.67
CA GLU A 104 18.82 9.32 10.91
C GLU A 104 17.89 10.22 11.72
N ASP A 105 18.40 10.87 12.77
CA ASP A 105 17.61 11.74 13.66
C ASP A 105 16.31 11.11 14.21
N ASN A 106 16.35 9.81 14.53
CA ASN A 106 15.19 8.99 14.95
C ASN A 106 14.07 8.87 13.90
N ALA A 107 14.32 9.28 12.64
CA ALA A 107 13.41 9.10 11.53
C ALA A 107 13.91 8.00 10.58
N LEU A 108 12.98 7.20 10.06
CA LEU A 108 13.28 6.20 9.04
C LEU A 108 13.51 6.90 7.71
N THR A 109 14.71 6.75 7.14
CA THR A 109 15.05 7.36 5.85
C THR A 109 14.87 6.35 4.71
N PRO A 110 14.71 6.81 3.46
CA PRO A 110 14.64 5.92 2.30
C PRO A 110 15.99 5.34 1.87
N TYR A 111 17.08 5.68 2.56
CA TYR A 111 18.42 5.18 2.23
C TYR A 111 18.62 3.77 2.75
N LEU A 112 19.15 2.89 1.89
CA LEU A 112 19.45 1.52 2.25
C LEU A 112 20.70 1.46 3.14
N GLN A 113 20.60 0.70 4.21
CA GLN A 113 21.71 0.33 5.10
C GLN A 113 22.32 -1.01 4.67
N SER A 114 21.47 -2.01 4.45
CA SER A 114 21.87 -3.35 4.02
C SER A 114 20.76 -3.99 3.21
N VAL A 115 21.14 -4.93 2.35
CA VAL A 115 20.21 -5.79 1.62
C VAL A 115 20.66 -7.22 1.80
N ASP A 116 19.71 -8.12 2.04
CA ASP A 116 19.93 -9.57 2.10
C ASP A 116 19.01 -10.25 1.08
N ILE A 117 19.59 -11.02 0.17
CA ILE A 117 18.89 -11.78 -0.85
C ILE A 117 18.88 -13.25 -0.44
N ASN A 118 17.68 -13.77 -0.17
CA ASN A 118 17.39 -15.15 0.19
C ASN A 118 17.97 -15.62 1.53
N GLY A 119 18.39 -14.73 2.43
CA GLY A 119 18.69 -15.03 3.83
C GLY A 119 19.86 -16.01 4.02
N LYS A 120 20.77 -16.13 3.04
CA LYS A 120 21.81 -17.16 3.00
C LYS A 120 23.20 -16.54 3.16
N LYS A 121 24.12 -17.29 3.79
CA LYS A 121 25.57 -16.99 3.95
C LYS A 121 26.35 -16.70 2.64
N LYS A 122 25.72 -16.71 1.47
CA LYS A 122 26.36 -16.39 0.19
C LYS A 122 26.19 -14.89 -0.02
N THR A 123 27.29 -14.15 0.13
CA THR A 123 27.31 -12.73 -0.19
C THR A 123 27.07 -12.55 -1.68
N TYR A 124 25.91 -12.06 -2.07
CA TYR A 124 25.67 -11.67 -3.46
C TYR A 124 26.39 -10.36 -3.75
N VAL A 125 26.74 -10.13 -5.03
CA VAL A 125 27.41 -8.87 -5.43
C VAL A 125 26.55 -7.65 -5.11
N ALA A 126 25.22 -7.81 -5.18
CA ALA A 126 24.28 -6.78 -4.78
C ALA A 126 24.48 -6.36 -3.32
N GLU A 127 24.68 -7.30 -2.41
CA GLU A 127 24.81 -7.07 -0.97
C GLU A 127 26.11 -6.36 -0.57
N ASP A 128 27.03 -6.10 -1.51
CA ASP A 128 28.24 -5.32 -1.24
C ASP A 128 27.86 -3.92 -0.76
N PRO A 129 28.30 -3.50 0.45
CA PRO A 129 28.03 -2.17 0.98
C PRO A 129 28.40 -1.04 0.01
N LYS A 130 29.45 -1.21 -0.80
CA LYS A 130 29.84 -0.21 -1.80
C LYS A 130 28.78 -0.01 -2.88
N LYS A 131 28.14 -1.11 -3.31
CA LYS A 131 27.05 -1.05 -4.30
C LYS A 131 25.80 -0.40 -3.72
N ILE A 132 25.52 -0.68 -2.46
CA ILE A 132 24.43 -0.04 -1.74
C ILE A 132 24.68 1.47 -1.59
N GLU A 133 25.91 1.88 -1.27
CA GLU A 133 26.29 3.31 -1.23
C GLU A 133 26.22 4.00 -2.59
N GLU A 134 26.66 3.33 -3.67
CA GLU A 134 26.50 3.82 -5.04
C GLU A 134 25.02 4.03 -5.39
N PHE A 135 24.18 3.04 -5.07
CA PHE A 135 22.74 3.10 -5.29
C PHE A 135 22.07 4.22 -4.49
N ASN A 136 22.48 4.44 -3.24
CA ASN A 136 21.94 5.49 -2.38
C ASN A 136 22.07 6.90 -2.99
N LYS A 137 23.02 7.13 -3.90
CA LYS A 137 23.14 8.40 -4.63
C LYS A 137 21.96 8.66 -5.58
N SER A 138 21.26 7.60 -5.99
CA SER A 138 20.09 7.67 -6.86
C SER A 138 18.77 7.81 -6.11
N VAL A 139 18.75 7.59 -4.79
CA VAL A 139 17.54 7.67 -3.95
C VAL A 139 16.82 9.02 -4.07
N PRO A 140 17.51 10.19 -4.09
CA PRO A 140 16.82 11.47 -4.27
C PRO A 140 16.06 11.59 -5.60
N ALA A 141 16.54 10.92 -6.66
CA ALA A 141 15.85 10.89 -7.95
C ALA A 141 14.61 9.98 -7.89
N ILE A 142 14.69 8.88 -7.15
CA ILE A 142 13.55 7.98 -6.88
C ILE A 142 12.49 8.72 -6.06
N GLU A 143 12.88 9.52 -5.06
CA GLU A 143 11.94 10.33 -4.28
C GLU A 143 11.26 11.40 -5.13
N ALA A 144 11.99 12.04 -6.05
CA ALA A 144 11.46 13.04 -6.97
C ALA A 144 10.53 12.43 -8.04
N SER A 145 10.69 11.15 -8.35
CA SER A 145 9.92 10.42 -9.36
C SER A 145 9.64 9.00 -8.87
N PRO A 146 8.67 8.84 -7.94
CA PRO A 146 8.45 7.59 -7.25
C PRO A 146 7.98 6.48 -8.21
N PRO A 147 8.48 5.25 -8.03
CA PRO A 147 8.00 4.10 -8.79
C PRO A 147 6.58 3.74 -8.34
N ASP A 148 5.95 2.82 -9.07
CA ASP A 148 4.65 2.30 -8.65
C ASP A 148 4.75 1.64 -7.26
N LEU A 149 4.05 2.24 -6.29
CA LEU A 149 3.95 1.84 -4.89
C LEU A 149 2.73 0.93 -4.64
N SER A 150 2.07 0.42 -5.68
CA SER A 150 1.01 -0.56 -5.50
C SER A 150 1.52 -1.77 -4.72
N VAL A 151 0.86 -2.07 -3.60
CA VAL A 151 1.18 -3.26 -2.80
C VAL A 151 0.60 -4.47 -3.53
N PRO A 152 1.40 -5.49 -3.86
CA PRO A 152 0.88 -6.72 -4.41
C PRO A 152 0.01 -7.39 -3.35
N TYR A 153 -1.27 -7.61 -3.67
CA TYR A 153 -2.14 -8.45 -2.86
C TYR A 153 -2.04 -9.88 -3.36
N PHE A 154 -1.49 -10.77 -2.54
CA PHE A 154 -1.53 -12.20 -2.79
C PHE A 154 -2.13 -12.92 -1.57
N PRO A 155 -3.27 -13.60 -1.72
CA PRO A 155 -3.81 -14.43 -0.65
C PRO A 155 -2.94 -15.68 -0.53
N LEU A 156 -1.94 -15.65 0.37
CA LEU A 156 -1.11 -16.83 0.69
C LEU A 156 -1.94 -18.00 1.24
N ASP A 157 -3.14 -17.73 1.74
CA ASP A 157 -4.07 -18.73 2.29
C ASP A 157 -4.81 -19.54 1.21
N ASP A 158 -4.85 -19.07 -0.04
CA ASP A 158 -5.55 -19.76 -1.14
C ASP A 158 -4.57 -20.53 -2.05
N MET A 159 -4.26 -21.77 -1.64
CA MET A 159 -3.39 -22.69 -2.37
C MET A 159 -3.90 -23.02 -3.80
N SER A 160 -5.18 -22.75 -4.12
CA SER A 160 -5.73 -23.01 -5.46
C SER A 160 -5.20 -22.01 -6.49
N GLN A 161 -4.99 -20.74 -6.09
CA GLN A 161 -4.40 -19.70 -6.93
C GLN A 161 -2.90 -19.90 -7.13
N TYR A 162 -2.22 -20.59 -6.22
CA TYR A 162 -0.82 -20.97 -6.39
C TYR A 162 -0.63 -21.86 -7.63
N ARG A 163 -1.58 -22.78 -7.90
CA ARG A 163 -1.48 -23.70 -9.03
C ARG A 163 -1.75 -23.03 -10.39
N SER A 164 -2.68 -22.07 -10.45
CA SER A 164 -2.91 -21.31 -11.69
C SER A 164 -1.69 -20.46 -12.04
N PHE A 165 -1.02 -19.86 -11.05
CA PHE A 165 0.17 -19.05 -11.25
C PHE A 165 1.38 -19.81 -11.84
N TYR A 166 1.54 -21.10 -11.51
CA TYR A 166 2.57 -21.95 -12.13
C TYR A 166 2.20 -22.41 -13.55
N ASN A 167 0.90 -22.50 -13.84
CA ASN A 167 0.39 -22.98 -15.13
C ASN A 167 0.10 -21.85 -16.13
N GLU A 168 0.09 -20.59 -15.68
CA GLU A 168 -0.03 -19.41 -16.52
C GLU A 168 1.28 -19.23 -17.31
N LYS A 169 1.36 -19.96 -18.43
CA LYS A 169 2.28 -19.67 -19.53
C LYS A 169 1.75 -18.42 -20.23
N ASP A 170 2.20 -17.25 -19.77
CA ASP A 170 2.09 -16.00 -20.54
C ASP A 170 3.15 -15.98 -21.65
#